data_AF-A0A7K4DGX6-F1
#
_entry.id   AF-A0A7K4DGX6-F1
#
_cell.length_a   1.000
_cell.length_b   1.000
_cell.length_c   1.000
_cell.angle_alpha   90.00
_cell.angle_beta   90.00
_cell.angle_gamma   90.00
#
_symmetry.space_group_name_H-M   'P 1'
#
loop_
_entity.id
_entity.type
_entity.pdbx_description
1 polymer ?
#
loop_
_entity_poly.entity_id
_entity_poly.type
_entity_poly.pdbx_seq_one_letter_code
_entity_poly.pdbx_strand_id
1 'polypeptide(L)' 'MASLDKQEIFSIFVSFLIGSVAGWWSRMYWGSHLITTLATLIGIVIGYYAIVAALRAADHLAQ' A
#
# COMPACT_ATOMS: atom_id res chain seq x y z
N MET A 1 -3.73 -13.15 -21.61
CA MET A 1 -2.90 -12.37 -20.67
C MET A 1 -3.69 -11.12 -20.33
N ALA A 2 -4.26 -11.04 -19.13
CA ALA A 2 -5.03 -9.86 -18.73
C ALA A 2 -4.05 -8.67 -18.63
N SER A 3 -4.31 -7.61 -19.40
CA SER A 3 -3.54 -6.37 -19.28
C SER A 3 -3.84 -5.80 -17.90
N LEU A 4 -2.83 -5.73 -17.04
CA LEU A 4 -2.93 -4.97 -15.79
C LEU A 4 -3.30 -3.53 -16.14
N ASP A 5 -4.44 -3.07 -15.60
CA ASP A 5 -4.93 -1.73 -15.87
C ASP A 5 -3.96 -0.70 -15.28
N LYS A 6 -3.79 0.46 -15.93
CA LYS A 6 -2.82 1.48 -15.48
C LYS A 6 -3.11 1.93 -14.04
N GLN A 7 -4.39 1.96 -13.67
CA GLN A 7 -4.84 2.30 -12.33
C GLN A 7 -4.46 1.23 -11.29
N GLU A 8 -4.47 -0.04 -11.67
CA GLU A 8 -4.08 -1.14 -10.79
C GLU A 8 -2.56 -1.14 -10.55
N ILE A 9 -1.77 -0.90 -11.61
CA ILE A 9 -0.31 -0.73 -11.50
C ILE A 9 0.03 0.45 -10.59
N PHE A 10 -0.65 1.58 -10.76
CA PHE A 10 -0.45 2.75 -9.92
C PHE A 10 -0.81 2.47 -8.45
N SER A 11 -1.92 1.77 -8.21
CA SER A 11 -2.35 1.40 -6.86
C SER A 11 -1.34 0.49 -6.16
N ILE A 12 -0.80 -0.51 -6.88
CA ILE A 12 0.26 -1.38 -6.36
C ILE A 12 1.52 -0.57 -6.03
N PHE A 13 1.92 0.35 -6.91
CA PHE A 13 3.09 1.20 -6.70
C PHE A 13 2.95 2.10 -5.46
N VAL A 14 1.81 2.78 -5.31
CA VAL A 14 1.56 3.63 -4.13
C VAL A 14 1.49 2.79 -2.85
N SER A 15 0.91 1.59 -2.91
CA SER A 15 0.89 0.65 -1.78
C SER A 15 2.30 0.24 -1.36
N PHE A 16 3.17 -0.03 -2.33
CA PHE A 16 4.58 -0.33 -2.09
C PHE A 16 5.30 0.84 -1.40
N LEU A 17 5.03 2.08 -1.80
CA LEU A 17 5.59 3.26 -1.14
C LEU A 17 5.13 3.39 0.31
N ILE A 18 3.83 3.21 0.58
CA ILE A 18 3.26 3.24 1.93
C ILE A 18 3.93 2.18 2.82
N GLY A 19 4.02 0.94 2.33
CA GLY A 19 4.73 -0.12 3.01
C GLY A 19 6.19 0.21 3.27
N SER A 20 6.90 0.75 2.29
CA SER A 20 8.32 1.11 2.43
C SER A 20 8.56 2.18 3.50
N VAL A 21 7.66 3.18 3.58
CA VAL A 21 7.69 4.19 4.65
C VAL A 21 7.43 3.56 6.01
N ALA A 22 6.44 2.66 6.12
CA ALA A 22 6.14 1.93 7.36
C ALA A 22 7.33 1.07 7.82
N GLY A 23 7.99 0.39 6.88
CA GLY A 23 9.21 -0.37 7.13
C GLY A 23 10.36 0.51 7.59
N TRP A 24 10.60 1.63 6.90
CA TRP A 24 11.66 2.57 7.28
C TRP A 24 11.45 3.12 8.69
N TRP A 25 10.22 3.52 9.02
CA TRP A 25 9.85 3.97 10.36
C TRP A 25 10.09 2.85 11.38
N SER A 26 9.57 1.65 11.14
CA SER A 26 9.78 0.47 12.01
C SER A 26 11.26 0.20 12.29
N ARG A 27 12.11 0.28 11.25
CA ARG A 27 13.55 0.11 11.38
C ARG A 27 14.19 1.18 12.29
N MET A 28 13.76 2.43 12.17
CA MET A 28 14.28 3.55 12.96
C MET A 28 13.98 3.38 14.46
N TYR A 29 12.80 2.86 14.81
CA TYR A 29 12.33 2.75 16.20
C TYR A 29 12.67 1.42 16.88
N TRP A 30 12.65 0.31 16.13
CA TRP A 30 12.74 -1.03 16.72
C TRP A 30 14.03 -1.77 16.33
N GLY A 31 14.74 -1.34 15.29
CA GLY A 31 16.01 -1.92 14.83
C GLY A 31 15.96 -3.38 14.34
N SER A 32 14.84 -4.07 14.53
CA SER A 32 14.66 -5.47 14.17
C SER A 32 14.29 -5.63 12.70
N HIS A 33 15.07 -6.44 11.97
CA HIS A 33 14.80 -6.79 10.58
C HIS A 33 13.45 -7.50 10.40
N LEU A 34 13.05 -8.36 11.35
CA LEU A 34 11.78 -9.07 11.27
C LEU A 34 10.60 -8.11 11.41
N ILE A 35 10.64 -7.21 12.40
CA ILE A 35 9.59 -6.21 12.64
C ILE A 35 9.53 -5.21 11.48
N THR A 36 10.68 -4.85 10.91
CA THR A 36 10.75 -4.02 9.69
C THR A 36 10.03 -4.68 8.53
N THR A 37 10.32 -5.95 8.25
CA THR A 37 9.69 -6.70 7.15
C THR A 37 8.18 -6.85 7.35
N LEU A 38 7.74 -7.18 8.57
CA LEU A 38 6.31 -7.28 8.88
C LEU A 38 5.60 -5.93 8.73
N ALA A 39 6.20 -4.84 9.22
CA ALA A 39 5.65 -3.50 9.08
C ALA A 39 5.52 -3.09 7.60
N THR A 40 6.53 -3.41 6.77
CA THR A 40 6.47 -3.18 5.33
C THR A 40 5.31 -3.95 4.71
N LEU A 41 5.22 -5.26 4.92
CA LEU A 41 4.17 -6.12 4.37
C LEU A 41 2.77 -5.65 4.77
N ILE A 42 2.57 -5.38 6.07
CA ILE A 42 1.29 -4.90 6.59
C ILE A 42 0.94 -3.54 5.97
N GLY A 43 1.91 -2.62 5.86
CA GLY A 43 1.70 -1.32 5.24
C GLY A 43 1.31 -1.40 3.76
N ILE A 44 1.90 -2.34 2.99
CA ILE A 44 1.49 -2.57 1.59
C ILE A 44 0.04 -3.02 1.52
N VAL A 45 -0.34 -4.01 2.31
CA VAL A 45 -1.70 -4.58 2.30
C VAL A 45 -2.73 -3.52 2.70
N ILE A 46 -2.48 -2.82 3.80
CA ILE A 46 -3.38 -1.74 4.27
C ILE A 46 -3.45 -0.62 3.23
N GLY A 47 -2.31 -0.20 2.67
CA GLY A 47 -2.25 0.82 1.63
C GLY A 47 -3.09 0.47 0.41
N TYR A 48 -3.01 -0.78 -0.05
CA TYR A 48 -3.80 -1.26 -1.19
C TYR A 48 -5.30 -1.20 -0.90
N TYR A 49 -5.74 -1.74 0.24
CA TYR A 49 -7.15 -1.69 0.62
C TYR A 49 -7.67 -0.26 0.79
N ALA A 50 -6.87 0.64 1.35
CA ALA A 50 -7.22 2.05 1.49
C ALA A 50 -7.40 2.74 0.14
N ILE A 51 -6.51 2.49 -0.83
CA ILE A 51 -6.61 3.05 -2.18
C ILE A 51 -7.84 2.50 -2.89
N VAL A 52 -8.07 1.18 -2.86
CA VAL A 52 -9.24 0.56 -3.49
C VAL A 52 -10.54 1.08 -2.87
N ALA A 53 -10.58 1.23 -1.54
CA ALA A 53 -11.74 1.79 -0.86
C ALA A 53 -11.98 3.26 -1.26
N ALA A 54 -10.92 4.06 -1.34
CA ALA A 54 -11.00 5.46 -1.78
C ALA A 54 -11.47 5.59 -3.24
N LEU A 55 -10.97 4.72 -4.13
CA LEU A 55 -11.40 4.67 -5.53
C LEU A 55 -12.89 4.29 -5.65
N ARG A 56 -13.34 3.28 -4.89
CA ARG A 56 -14.76 2.91 -4.84
C ARG A 56 -15.63 4.03 -4.28
N ALA A 57 -15.17 4.71 -3.22
CA ALA A 57 -15.90 5.84 -2.65
C ALA A 57 -15.99 7.01 -3.63
N ALA A 58 -14.91 7.29 -4.38
CA ALA A 58 -14.90 8.33 -5.40
C ALA A 58 -15.86 8.02 -6.55
N ASP A 59 -15.95 6.77 -6.98
CA ASP A 59 -16.90 6.30 -8.00
C ASP A 59 -18.35 6.51 -7.55
N HIS A 60 -18.66 6.12 -6.30
CA HIS A 60 -19.98 6.36 -5.70
C HIS A 60 -20.36 7.84 -5.56
N LEU A 61 -19.37 8.74 -5.40
CA LEU A 61 -19.61 10.19 -5.30
C LEU A 61 -19.73 10.87 -6.68
N ALA A 62 -19.28 10.22 -7.74
CA ALA A 62 -19.35 10.74 -9.10
C ALA A 62 -20.65 10.37 -9.83
N GLN A 63 -21.44 9.43 -9.28
CA GLN A 63 -22.80 9.08 -9.69
C GLN A 63 -23.85 10.04 -9.10
#